data_AF-A0A7J7XTA8-F1
#
_entry.id   AF-A0A7J7XTA8-F1
#
_cell.length_a   1.000
_cell.length_b   1.000
_cell.length_c   1.000
_cell.angle_alpha   90.00
_cell.angle_beta   90.00
_cell.angle_gamma   90.00
#
_symmetry.space_group_name_H-M   'P 1'
#
loop_
_entity.id
_entity.type
_entity.pdbx_description
1 polymer ?
#
loop_
_entity_poly.entity_id
_entity_poly.type
_entity_poly.pdbx_seq_one_letter_code
_entity_poly.pdbx_strand_id
1 'polypeptide(L)'
;MVTSFNTGSTVIYDLETSQSLVMLSSQIDSDLQSNNHINRVVSHPTLPVTITAHEDRHIKFFDNKTGKMIHSMVAHLDAVTSLAVDPNGIYLMSGSHDCSIRLWNLDSKTCVQEITAHRKKLDESIYDVAFHPSKAYIASAGADALAKVFV
;
A
#
# COMPACT_ATOMS: atom_id res chain seq x y z
N MET A 1 -11.21 4.54 11.96
CA MET A 1 -11.09 4.72 10.50
C MET A 1 -9.74 5.35 10.17
N VAL A 2 -9.10 4.96 9.08
CA VAL A 2 -7.84 5.56 8.62
C VAL A 2 -8.09 6.26 7.28
N THR A 3 -7.63 7.49 7.13
CA THR A 3 -7.73 8.25 5.88
C THR A 3 -6.39 8.84 5.50
N SER A 4 -6.07 8.86 4.22
CA SER A 4 -4.88 9.51 3.67
C SER A 4 -5.24 10.75 2.88
N PHE A 5 -4.31 11.69 2.78
CA PHE A 5 -4.45 12.93 2.04
C PHE A 5 -3.35 13.06 0.98
N ASN A 6 -3.62 13.86 -0.06
CA ASN A 6 -2.65 14.12 -1.12
C ASN A 6 -1.39 14.86 -0.63
N THR A 7 -1.42 15.38 0.61
CA THR A 7 -0.29 16.02 1.29
C THR A 7 0.73 15.02 1.86
N GLY A 8 0.45 13.71 1.79
CA GLY A 8 1.27 12.66 2.41
C GLY A 8 0.96 12.43 3.89
N SER A 9 -0.05 13.10 4.42
CA SER A 9 -0.53 12.85 5.79
C SER A 9 -1.57 11.74 5.78
N THR A 10 -1.54 10.90 6.80
CA THR A 10 -2.61 9.94 7.11
C THR A 10 -3.12 10.22 8.51
N VAL A 11 -4.42 10.15 8.75
CA VAL A 11 -5.02 10.41 10.05
C VAL A 11 -5.90 9.24 10.47
N ILE A 12 -5.75 8.84 11.73
CA ILE A 12 -6.58 7.83 12.37
C ILE A 12 -7.68 8.56 13.15
N TYR A 13 -8.92 8.19 12.87
CA TYR A 13 -10.11 8.70 13.57
C TYR A 13 -10.75 7.60 14.39
N ASP A 14 -11.22 7.99 15.57
CA ASP A 14 -12.21 7.23 16.32
C ASP A 14 -13.57 7.41 15.63
N LEU A 15 -14.23 6.30 15.30
CA LEU A 15 -15.53 6.31 14.63
C LEU A 15 -16.69 6.56 15.59
N GLU A 16 -16.52 6.27 16.88
CA GLU A 16 -17.56 6.49 17.88
C GLU A 16 -17.61 7.97 18.28
N THR A 17 -16.44 8.57 18.51
CA THR A 17 -16.34 9.97 18.95
C THR A 17 -16.14 10.96 17.81
N SER A 18 -15.85 10.50 16.59
CA SER A 18 -15.47 11.32 15.43
C SER A 18 -14.23 12.21 15.64
N GLN A 19 -13.41 11.90 16.65
CA GLN A 19 -12.19 12.66 16.95
C GLN A 19 -10.98 12.09 16.22
N SER A 20 -10.04 12.96 15.84
CA SER A 20 -8.74 12.53 15.33
C SER A 20 -7.88 12.03 16.49
N LEU A 21 -7.41 10.79 16.39
CA LEU A 21 -6.56 10.16 17.39
C LEU A 21 -5.08 10.47 17.14
N VAL A 22 -4.60 10.15 15.93
CA VAL A 22 -3.18 10.20 15.60
C VAL A 22 -2.99 10.62 14.14
N MET A 23 -2.04 11.52 13.90
CA MET A 23 -1.58 11.88 12.57
C MET A 23 -0.26 11.17 12.27
N LEU A 24 -0.20 10.52 11.10
CA LEU A 24 0.94 9.81 10.55
C LEU A 24 1.48 10.65 9.39
N SER A 25 2.66 11.25 9.55
CA SER A 25 3.28 12.05 8.49
C SER A 25 4.29 11.21 7.72
N SER A 26 4.15 11.14 6.39
CA SER A 26 5.13 10.48 5.53
C SER A 26 6.35 11.35 5.19
N GLN A 27 6.40 12.59 5.69
CA GLN A 27 7.53 13.50 5.48
C GLN A 27 8.74 13.01 6.26
N ILE A 28 9.85 12.83 5.56
CA ILE A 28 11.17 12.65 6.14
C ILE A 28 11.84 14.02 6.11
N ASP A 29 12.50 14.42 7.19
CA ASP A 29 13.12 15.75 7.48
C ASP A 29 14.22 16.23 6.50
N SER A 30 14.15 15.93 5.19
CA SER A 30 15.17 16.34 4.22
C SER A 30 14.61 16.73 2.85
N ASP A 31 14.45 18.03 2.63
CA ASP A 31 14.96 18.86 1.51
C ASP A 31 15.11 18.32 0.07
N LEU A 32 14.32 17.34 -0.36
CA LEU A 32 14.10 17.04 -1.78
C LEU A 32 12.61 16.86 -2.01
N GLN A 33 12.10 17.44 -3.10
CA GLN A 33 10.73 17.33 -3.58
C GLN A 33 10.35 15.87 -3.90
N SER A 34 10.27 15.02 -2.87
CA SER A 34 9.69 13.69 -2.97
C SER A 34 8.18 13.87 -3.02
N ASN A 35 7.58 13.42 -4.12
CA ASN A 35 6.14 13.41 -4.27
C ASN A 35 5.55 12.41 -3.25
N ASN A 36 5.11 12.93 -2.10
CA ASN A 36 4.57 12.15 -0.99
C ASN A 36 3.09 11.80 -1.18
N HIS A 37 2.58 11.86 -2.40
CA HIS A 37 1.20 11.52 -2.68
C HIS A 37 0.93 10.06 -2.31
N ILE A 38 -0.08 9.84 -1.45
CA ILE A 38 -0.50 8.52 -1.01
C ILE A 38 -1.62 8.04 -1.93
N ASN A 39 -1.32 7.01 -2.72
CA ASN A 39 -2.28 6.38 -3.62
C ASN A 39 -3.23 5.44 -2.87
N ARG A 40 -2.73 4.78 -1.81
CA ARG A 40 -3.56 3.89 -1.00
C ARG A 40 -3.07 3.77 0.44
N VAL A 41 -4.03 3.58 1.36
CA VAL A 41 -3.78 3.23 2.75
C VAL A 41 -4.52 1.94 3.12
N VAL A 42 -3.87 1.06 3.88
CA VAL A 42 -4.45 -0.15 4.46
C VAL A 42 -3.99 -0.31 5.90
N SER A 43 -4.85 -0.86 6.74
CA SER A 43 -4.48 -1.24 8.11
C SER A 43 -4.16 -2.73 8.16
N HIS A 44 -3.16 -3.09 8.95
CA HIS A 44 -2.93 -4.49 9.29
C HIS A 44 -4.14 -5.02 10.08
N PRO A 45 -4.62 -6.26 9.82
CA PRO A 45 -5.86 -6.77 10.42
C PRO A 45 -5.79 -6.93 11.95
N THR A 46 -4.63 -7.30 12.50
CA THR A 46 -4.44 -7.55 13.95
C THR A 46 -3.47 -6.59 14.65
N LEU A 47 -2.37 -6.20 14.00
CA LEU A 47 -1.37 -5.28 14.55
C LEU A 47 -1.80 -3.81 14.41
N PRO A 48 -1.39 -2.92 15.33
CA PRO A 48 -1.66 -1.49 15.26
C PRO A 48 -0.74 -0.80 14.25
N VAL A 49 -0.75 -1.27 12.99
CA VAL A 49 0.12 -0.80 11.91
C VAL A 49 -0.72 -0.32 10.75
N THR A 50 -0.37 0.85 10.23
CA THR A 50 -0.92 1.39 8.97
C THR A 50 0.16 1.34 7.90
N ILE A 51 -0.23 0.93 6.70
CA ILE A 51 0.65 0.75 5.55
C ILE A 51 0.13 1.64 4.43
N THR A 52 1.02 2.39 3.79
CA THR A 52 0.68 3.33 2.72
C THR A 52 1.52 3.09 1.48
N ALA A 53 0.89 3.23 0.32
CA ALA A 53 1.51 3.17 -1.00
C ALA A 53 1.64 4.58 -1.56
N HIS A 54 2.80 4.88 -2.13
CA HIS A 54 3.21 6.23 -2.52
C HIS A 54 3.56 6.33 -4.00
N GLU A 55 3.39 7.53 -4.54
CA GLU A 55 3.83 7.91 -5.88
C GLU A 55 5.37 7.86 -6.03
N ASP A 56 6.10 8.07 -4.93
CA ASP A 56 7.56 7.99 -4.87
C ASP A 56 8.14 6.55 -4.93
N ARG A 57 7.31 5.57 -5.29
CA ARG A 57 7.62 4.13 -5.39
C ARG A 57 7.79 3.40 -4.05
N HIS A 58 7.54 4.07 -2.93
CA HIS A 58 7.69 3.47 -1.61
C HIS A 58 6.41 2.85 -1.08
N ILE A 59 6.62 1.88 -0.19
CA ILE A 59 5.64 1.47 0.81
C ILE A 59 6.17 1.88 2.18
N LYS A 60 5.35 2.62 2.95
CA LYS A 60 5.71 3.15 4.27
C LYS A 60 4.78 2.56 5.34
N PHE A 61 5.37 2.21 6.48
CA PHE A 61 4.71 1.57 7.61
C PHE A 61 4.75 2.50 8.83
N PHE A 62 3.62 2.61 9.52
CA PHE A 62 3.44 3.50 10.65
C PHE A 62 2.87 2.75 11.85
N ASP A 63 3.38 3.06 13.03
CA ASP A 63 2.79 2.61 14.29
C ASP A 63 1.62 3.54 14.65
N ASN A 64 0.43 2.96 14.75
CA ASN A 64 -0.81 3.68 15.02
C ASN A 64 -0.88 4.26 16.44
N LYS A 65 -0.04 3.78 17.37
CA LYS A 65 -0.01 4.27 18.76
C LYS A 65 0.88 5.49 18.90
N THR A 66 2.05 5.48 18.26
CA THR A 66 3.04 6.54 18.39
C THR A 66 2.95 7.58 17.27
N GLY A 67 2.27 7.24 16.18
CA GLY A 67 2.19 8.06 14.98
C GLY A 67 3.46 8.08 14.12
N LYS A 68 4.48 7.32 14.52
CA LYS A 68 5.80 7.34 13.88
C LYS A 68 5.89 6.35 12.74
N MET A 69 6.65 6.74 11.70
CA MET A 69 7.07 5.79 10.68
C MET A 69 8.04 4.78 11.29
N ILE A 70 7.73 3.49 11.15
CA ILE A 70 8.53 2.38 11.69
C ILE A 70 9.32 1.63 10.61
N HIS A 71 8.93 1.76 9.34
CA HIS A 71 9.65 1.19 8.21
C HIS A 71 9.29 1.89 6.89
N SER A 72 10.21 1.88 5.94
CA SER A 72 10.01 2.37 4.57
C SER A 72 10.86 1.54 3.62
N MET A 73 10.31 1.20 2.45
CA MET A 73 11.02 0.43 1.44
C MET A 73 10.67 0.93 0.04
N VAL A 74 11.67 0.97 -0.86
CA VAL A 74 11.45 1.12 -2.30
C VAL A 74 10.85 -0.18 -2.80
N ALA A 75 9.55 -0.18 -3.09
CA ALA A 75 8.80 -1.39 -3.37
C ALA A 75 8.79 -1.76 -4.85
N HIS A 76 8.78 -0.75 -5.73
CA HIS A 76 8.56 -0.89 -7.17
C HIS A 76 9.48 0.04 -7.98
N LEU A 77 9.51 -0.14 -9.30
CA LEU A 77 10.28 0.72 -10.21
C LEU A 77 9.53 1.99 -10.62
N ASP A 78 8.21 2.01 -10.41
CA ASP A 78 7.29 3.11 -10.68
C ASP A 78 6.27 3.22 -9.51
N ALA A 79 5.35 4.20 -9.55
CA ALA A 79 4.41 4.49 -8.47
C ALA A 79 3.70 3.24 -7.94
N VAL A 80 3.57 3.14 -6.61
CA VAL A 80 2.77 2.08 -5.98
C VAL A 80 1.33 2.57 -5.92
N THR A 81 0.43 1.90 -6.62
CA THR A 81 -0.94 2.40 -6.86
C THR A 81 -1.96 1.73 -5.96
N SER A 82 -1.67 0.51 -5.51
CA SER A 82 -2.61 -0.30 -4.76
C SER A 82 -1.90 -1.24 -3.81
N LEU A 83 -2.64 -1.60 -2.76
CA LEU A 83 -2.25 -2.45 -1.64
C LEU A 83 -3.46 -3.28 -1.23
N ALA A 84 -3.18 -4.52 -0.82
CA ALA A 84 -4.09 -5.36 -0.05
C ALA A 84 -3.28 -6.12 0.99
N VAL A 85 -3.84 -6.31 2.19
CA VAL A 85 -3.27 -7.19 3.22
C VAL A 85 -4.08 -8.47 3.23
N ASP A 86 -3.42 -9.62 3.35
CA ASP A 86 -4.15 -10.88 3.46
C ASP A 86 -4.95 -10.92 4.79
N PRO A 87 -6.02 -11.71 4.87
CA PRO A 87 -6.86 -11.77 6.06
C PRO A 87 -6.12 -12.14 7.35
N ASN A 88 -5.01 -12.88 7.26
CA ASN A 88 -4.21 -13.28 8.42
C ASN A 88 -3.13 -12.25 8.78
N GLY A 89 -2.86 -11.25 7.94
CA GLY A 89 -1.83 -10.25 8.17
C GLY A 89 -0.39 -10.74 8.00
N ILE A 90 -0.19 -11.85 7.31
CA ILE A 90 1.14 -12.43 7.03
C ILE A 90 1.72 -11.83 5.74
N TYR A 91 0.88 -11.52 4.76
CA TYR A 91 1.29 -11.05 3.45
C TYR A 91 0.67 -9.71 3.09
N LEU A 92 1.45 -8.90 2.39
CA LEU A 92 1.01 -7.70 1.70
C LEU A 92 1.17 -7.93 0.20
N MET A 93 0.16 -7.55 -0.57
CA MET A 93 0.25 -7.47 -2.01
C MET A 93 0.25 -6.00 -2.43
N SER A 94 1.11 -5.65 -3.37
CA SER A 94 1.17 -4.32 -3.97
C SER A 94 1.04 -4.40 -5.49
N GLY A 95 0.43 -3.36 -6.07
CA GLY A 95 0.38 -3.15 -7.51
C GLY A 95 1.01 -1.80 -7.89
N SER A 96 1.58 -1.72 -9.10
CA SER A 96 2.31 -0.54 -9.55
C SER A 96 2.10 -0.18 -11.02
N HIS A 97 2.42 1.06 -11.38
CA HIS A 97 2.56 1.48 -12.76
C HIS A 97 3.74 0.82 -13.51
N ASP A 98 4.64 0.13 -12.81
CA ASP A 98 5.71 -0.69 -13.41
C ASP A 98 5.21 -2.01 -14.03
N CYS A 99 3.89 -2.18 -14.10
CA CYS A 99 3.19 -3.34 -14.65
C CYS A 99 3.26 -4.61 -13.80
N SER A 100 3.90 -4.56 -12.63
CA SER A 100 4.00 -5.70 -11.73
C SER A 100 3.02 -5.62 -10.56
N ILE A 101 2.65 -6.80 -10.08
CA ILE A 101 2.21 -6.99 -8.70
C ILE A 101 3.33 -7.70 -7.94
N ARG A 102 3.49 -7.36 -6.66
CA ARG A 102 4.48 -7.99 -5.77
C ARG A 102 3.82 -8.46 -4.48
N LEU A 103 4.23 -9.64 -4.04
CA LEU A 103 3.81 -10.23 -2.77
C LEU A 103 4.97 -10.11 -1.77
N TRP A 104 4.68 -9.64 -0.57
CA TRP A 104 5.64 -9.35 0.47
C TRP A 104 5.29 -10.13 1.72
N ASN A 105 6.29 -10.72 2.37
CA ASN A 105 6.12 -11.20 3.74
C ASN A 105 6.18 -9.99 4.69
N LEU A 106 5.13 -9.79 5.48
CA LEU A 106 4.99 -8.64 6.36
C LEU A 106 5.88 -8.71 7.60
N ASP A 107 6.37 -9.86 8.01
CA ASP A 107 7.30 -9.97 9.14
C ASP A 107 8.72 -9.59 8.69
N SER A 108 9.24 -10.31 7.70
CA SER A 108 10.60 -10.12 7.19
C SER A 108 10.78 -8.89 6.29
N LYS A 109 9.68 -8.28 5.81
CA LYS A 109 9.68 -7.17 4.84
C LYS A 109 10.38 -7.50 3.51
N THR A 110 10.34 -8.77 3.11
CA THR A 110 10.98 -9.23 1.87
C THR A 110 9.93 -9.52 0.79
N CYS A 111 10.23 -9.14 -0.45
CA CYS A 111 9.46 -9.57 -1.62
C CYS A 111 9.64 -11.08 -1.80
N VAL A 112 8.54 -11.82 -1.76
CA VAL A 112 8.53 -13.28 -1.97
C VAL A 112 8.19 -13.66 -3.40
N GLN A 113 7.46 -12.79 -4.12
CA GLN A 113 7.07 -13.03 -5.50
C GLN A 113 6.83 -11.72 -6.25
N GLU A 114 7.25 -11.70 -7.51
CA GLU A 114 6.99 -10.62 -8.46
C GLU A 114 6.34 -11.20 -9.72
N ILE A 115 5.27 -10.55 -10.20
CA ILE A 115 4.53 -10.99 -11.38
C ILE A 115 4.24 -9.78 -12.26
N THR A 116 4.75 -9.78 -13.50
CA THR A 116 4.30 -8.81 -14.52
C THR A 116 2.87 -9.14 -14.94
N ALA A 117 1.91 -8.39 -14.39
CA ALA A 117 0.50 -8.75 -14.43
C ALA A 117 -0.26 -8.07 -15.56
N HIS A 118 -0.03 -6.78 -15.86
CA HIS A 118 -0.82 -6.02 -16.84
C HIS A 118 0.07 -5.26 -17.82
N ARG A 119 -0.49 -4.77 -18.93
CA ARG A 119 0.23 -3.88 -19.87
C ARG A 119 -0.03 -2.41 -19.52
N LYS A 120 1.02 -1.58 -19.63
CA LYS A 120 0.90 -0.12 -19.46
C LYS A 120 0.00 0.48 -20.57
N LYS A 121 -0.88 1.40 -20.21
CA LYS A 121 -1.58 2.31 -21.13
C LYS A 121 -1.57 3.72 -20.55
N LEU A 122 -1.11 4.70 -21.32
CA LEU A 122 -1.10 6.12 -20.92
C LEU A 122 -0.43 6.35 -19.55
N ASP A 123 0.72 5.73 -19.34
CA ASP A 123 1.46 5.75 -18.07
C ASP A 123 0.80 5.09 -16.86
N GLU A 124 -0.37 4.48 -17.04
CA GLU A 124 -1.05 3.70 -16.01
C GLU A 124 -0.91 2.20 -16.28
N SER A 125 -0.98 1.37 -15.23
CA SER A 125 -0.94 -0.08 -15.38
C SER A 125 -1.85 -0.80 -14.40
N ILE A 126 -1.47 -0.90 -13.12
CA ILE A 126 -2.32 -1.54 -12.11
C ILE A 126 -3.18 -0.51 -11.41
N TYR A 127 -4.49 -0.75 -11.33
CA TYR A 127 -5.44 0.06 -10.57
C TYR A 127 -5.76 -0.52 -9.19
N ASP A 128 -5.87 -1.84 -9.10
CA ASP A 128 -6.26 -2.50 -7.86
C ASP A 128 -5.68 -3.91 -7.72
N VAL A 129 -5.54 -4.35 -6.48
CA VAL A 129 -5.13 -5.70 -6.08
C VAL A 129 -5.97 -6.16 -4.88
N ALA A 130 -6.31 -7.45 -4.82
CA ALA A 130 -7.12 -8.00 -3.72
C ALA A 130 -6.72 -9.44 -3.37
N PHE A 131 -6.81 -9.78 -2.07
CA PHE A 131 -6.78 -11.16 -1.60
C PHE A 131 -8.19 -11.73 -1.54
N HIS A 132 -8.34 -13.00 -1.88
CA HIS A 132 -9.54 -13.74 -1.50
C HIS A 132 -9.58 -13.92 0.03
N PRO A 133 -10.75 -13.83 0.69
CA PRO A 133 -10.84 -13.89 2.16
C PRO A 133 -10.49 -15.23 2.81
N SER A 134 -10.12 -16.27 2.06
CA SER A 134 -9.96 -17.63 2.62
C SER A 134 -9.19 -18.60 1.74
N LYS A 135 -9.35 -18.52 0.42
CA LYS A 135 -8.59 -19.29 -0.55
C LYS A 135 -7.28 -18.58 -0.88
N ALA A 136 -6.28 -19.33 -1.33
CA ALA A 136 -4.99 -18.80 -1.77
C ALA A 136 -5.07 -18.14 -3.17
N TYR A 137 -6.10 -17.32 -3.40
CA TYR A 137 -6.27 -16.57 -4.64
C TYR A 137 -5.94 -15.11 -4.42
N ILE A 138 -5.25 -14.54 -5.39
CA ILE A 138 -5.02 -13.10 -5.49
C ILE A 138 -5.57 -12.59 -6.82
N ALA A 139 -5.99 -11.34 -6.85
CA ALA A 139 -6.52 -10.71 -8.05
C ALA A 139 -5.89 -9.35 -8.28
N SER A 140 -5.81 -8.94 -9.54
CA SER A 140 -5.38 -7.61 -9.96
C SER A 140 -6.29 -7.08 -11.08
N ALA A 141 -6.44 -5.76 -11.13
CA ALA A 141 -7.15 -5.06 -12.20
C ALA A 141 -6.25 -3.98 -12.81
N GLY A 142 -6.26 -3.84 -14.14
CA GLY A 142 -5.36 -2.92 -14.82
C GLY A 142 -5.95 -2.12 -15.99
N ALA A 143 -5.20 -1.12 -16.43
CA ALA A 143 -5.51 -0.20 -17.53
C ALA A 143 -5.66 -0.90 -18.89
N ASP A 144 -5.14 -2.12 -19.02
CA ASP A 144 -5.35 -2.97 -20.18
C ASP A 144 -6.78 -3.51 -20.33
N ALA A 145 -7.71 -3.08 -19.47
CA ALA A 145 -9.12 -3.48 -19.41
C ALA A 145 -9.31 -4.95 -19.02
N LEU A 146 -8.34 -5.52 -18.32
CA LEU A 146 -8.40 -6.88 -17.80
C LEU A 146 -8.43 -6.86 -16.27
N ALA A 147 -9.14 -7.84 -15.70
CA ALA A 147 -8.92 -8.32 -14.35
C ALA A 147 -8.34 -9.73 -14.44
N LYS A 148 -7.33 -10.01 -13.62
CA LYS A 148 -6.64 -11.31 -13.56
C LYS A 148 -6.79 -11.90 -12.17
N VAL A 149 -6.98 -13.21 -12.12
CA VAL A 149 -6.98 -14.01 -10.88
C VAL A 149 -5.86 -15.02 -10.98
N PHE A 150 -5.06 -15.12 -9.93
CA PHE A 150 -3.96 -16.05 -9.80
C PHE A 150 -4.33 -17.09 -8.73
N VAL A 151 -4.02 -18.35 -9.01
CA VAL A 151 -4.42 -19.52 -8.23
C VAL A 151 -3.23 -20.36 -7.80
#